data_AF-A0A8H7IXW2-F1
#
_entry.id   AF-A0A8H7IXW2-F1
#
_cell.length_a   1.000
_cell.length_b   1.000
_cell.length_c   1.000
_cell.angle_alpha   90.00
_cell.angle_beta   90.00
_cell.angle_gamma   90.00
#
_symmetry.space_group_name_H-M   'P 1'
#
loop_
_entity.id
_entity.type
_entity.pdbx_description
1 polymer ?
#
loop_
_entity_poly.entity_id
_entity_poly.type
_entity_poly.pdbx_seq_one_letter_code
_entity_poly.pdbx_strand_id
1 'polypeptide(L)'
;MRSPPPPSSSSSSSSSSFSVFSLFQYAFLALAAYVLAGAPLLEMLRRQGTYSHGDGAISLQKLESLVIPDANLTCAEHRFGAVHILSREPLVVYVEGFLATEEVGEVVGLSTPLFQPATVWSAGEERLDTSVRHSSKAPVPRSHTVRCIESRARAFQGWRPFVFVEKLWAQRYGPDGHYTYHYDWSSVSRKQGRISSFMVWLGSECTGGGTHFPRIKRPEGREWCRFVECGDGHGEEKEGVVFKPVKGNAVYWENIRPDGTGYDESWHAGLPVLSGEKIGLNIWSWFQDGYVPPKEEKRDVEMD
;
A
#
# COMPACT_ATOMS: atom_id res chain seq x y z
N MET A 1 43.04 68.03 -67.06
CA MET A 1 43.81 66.90 -67.64
C MET A 1 43.03 65.61 -67.40
N ARG A 2 42.66 64.92 -68.49
CA ARG A 2 42.29 63.50 -68.72
C ARG A 2 41.41 62.72 -67.71
N SER A 3 40.31 62.18 -68.24
CA SER A 3 39.57 61.00 -67.76
C SER A 3 40.34 59.69 -68.02
N PRO A 4 40.05 58.62 -67.24
CA PRO A 4 39.88 57.26 -67.76
C PRO A 4 38.48 56.67 -67.40
N PRO A 5 38.05 55.58 -68.06
CA PRO A 5 36.64 55.21 -68.27
C PRO A 5 36.03 54.34 -67.15
N PRO A 6 34.69 54.14 -67.13
CA PRO A 6 34.01 53.41 -66.07
C PRO A 6 34.00 51.90 -66.34
N PRO A 7 33.89 51.04 -65.31
CA PRO A 7 33.44 49.68 -65.51
C PRO A 7 31.99 49.50 -65.03
N SER A 8 31.21 48.98 -65.95
CA SER A 8 29.90 48.36 -65.80
C SER A 8 29.86 47.31 -64.69
N SER A 9 28.82 47.33 -63.86
CA SER A 9 28.41 46.16 -63.07
C SER A 9 26.98 45.78 -63.41
N SER A 10 26.89 44.67 -64.13
CA SER A 10 25.71 43.88 -64.46
C SER A 10 24.92 43.43 -63.23
N SER A 11 23.60 43.60 -63.29
CA SER A 11 22.65 42.90 -62.41
C SER A 11 22.58 41.41 -62.80
N SER A 12 23.01 40.52 -61.91
CA SER A 12 22.69 39.10 -61.97
C SER A 12 21.93 38.69 -60.70
N SER A 13 20.69 38.26 -60.90
CA SER A 13 19.86 37.59 -59.90
C SER A 13 20.45 36.21 -59.58
N SER A 14 20.87 36.01 -58.33
CA SER A 14 21.30 34.69 -57.84
C SER A 14 20.09 33.86 -57.40
N SER A 15 19.77 32.82 -58.17
CA SER A 15 18.92 31.73 -57.71
C SER A 15 19.77 30.75 -56.91
N SER A 16 19.54 30.65 -55.60
CA SER A 16 20.22 29.69 -54.72
C SER A 16 19.72 28.26 -55.00
N SER A 17 20.56 27.43 -55.63
CA SER A 17 20.34 25.99 -55.75
C SER A 17 20.72 25.29 -54.46
N PHE A 18 19.75 24.70 -53.75
CA PHE A 18 20.00 23.88 -52.57
C PHE A 18 20.72 22.59 -52.97
N SER A 19 21.91 22.34 -52.40
CA SER A 19 22.67 21.12 -52.63
C SER A 19 21.97 19.93 -51.96
N VAL A 20 21.80 18.84 -52.72
CA VAL A 20 21.23 17.56 -52.25
C VAL A 20 22.00 17.04 -51.01
N PHE A 21 23.28 17.38 -50.88
CA PHE A 21 24.11 17.01 -49.73
C PHE A 21 23.65 17.69 -48.42
N SER A 22 23.14 18.92 -48.50
CA SER A 22 22.60 19.64 -47.35
C SER A 22 21.30 19.01 -46.84
N LEU A 23 20.46 18.48 -47.74
CA LEU A 23 19.23 17.77 -47.37
C LEU A 23 19.51 16.52 -46.54
N PHE A 24 20.52 15.73 -46.92
CA PHE A 24 20.92 14.55 -46.15
C PHE A 24 21.49 14.91 -44.78
N GLN A 25 22.29 15.99 -44.70
CA GLN A 25 22.84 16.48 -43.43
C GLN A 25 21.73 16.96 -42.50
N TYR A 26 20.74 17.72 -42.99
CA TYR A 26 19.61 18.16 -42.17
C TYR A 26 18.70 17.00 -41.77
N ALA A 27 18.46 16.02 -42.65
CA ALA A 27 17.70 14.82 -42.31
C ALA A 27 18.39 13.99 -41.21
N PHE A 28 19.71 13.85 -41.28
CA PHE A 28 20.50 13.14 -40.26
C PHE A 28 20.46 13.88 -38.92
N LEU A 29 20.65 15.20 -38.91
CA LEU A 29 20.59 16.00 -37.69
C LEU A 29 19.18 16.02 -37.08
N ALA A 30 18.13 16.06 -37.89
CA ALA A 30 16.74 15.97 -37.43
C ALA A 30 16.43 14.59 -36.83
N LEU A 31 16.92 13.51 -37.44
CA LEU A 31 16.78 12.15 -36.90
C LEU A 31 17.55 11.99 -35.58
N ALA A 32 18.78 12.50 -35.50
CA ALA A 32 19.58 12.47 -34.28
C ALA A 32 18.91 13.28 -33.15
N ALA A 33 18.38 14.46 -33.46
CA ALA A 33 17.63 15.27 -32.50
C ALA A 33 16.35 14.58 -32.04
N TYR A 34 15.62 13.91 -32.95
CA TYR A 34 14.42 13.13 -32.62
C TYR A 34 14.73 11.96 -31.67
N VAL A 35 15.85 11.26 -31.89
CA VAL A 35 16.29 10.16 -31.02
C VAL A 35 16.78 10.68 -29.66
N LEU A 36 17.57 11.76 -29.62
CA LEU A 36 18.10 12.33 -28.39
C LEU A 36 17.03 13.02 -27.53
N ALA A 37 15.96 13.54 -28.14
CA ALA A 37 14.78 14.08 -27.45
C ALA A 37 13.79 13.00 -26.99
N GLY A 38 14.17 11.71 -27.04
CA GLY A 38 13.34 10.61 -26.56
C GLY A 38 12.15 10.28 -27.46
N ALA A 39 12.29 10.46 -28.78
CA ALA A 39 11.32 10.07 -29.81
C ALA A 39 9.86 10.30 -29.37
N PRO A 40 9.41 11.56 -29.21
CA PRO A 40 8.16 11.89 -28.51
C PRO A 40 6.92 11.21 -29.10
N LEU A 41 6.91 10.89 -30.40
CA LEU A 41 5.82 10.15 -31.05
C LEU A 41 5.84 8.65 -30.69
N LEU A 42 7.03 8.07 -30.51
CA LEU A 42 7.20 6.71 -30.01
C LEU A 42 6.82 6.63 -28.52
N GLU A 43 7.10 7.67 -27.74
CA GLU A 43 6.65 7.77 -26.34
C GLU A 43 5.13 7.95 -26.23
N MET A 44 4.51 8.62 -27.22
CA MET A 44 3.05 8.74 -27.33
C MET A 44 2.39 7.43 -27.77
N LEU A 45 3.00 6.69 -28.71
CA LEU A 45 2.59 5.34 -29.12
C LEU A 45 2.85 4.30 -28.01
N ARG A 46 3.90 4.47 -27.20
CA ARG A 46 4.22 3.67 -26.01
C ARG A 46 3.26 3.98 -24.85
N ARG A 47 2.78 5.22 -24.72
CA ARG A 47 1.66 5.59 -23.82
C ARG A 47 0.32 5.05 -24.31
N GLN A 48 0.16 4.82 -25.61
CA GLN A 48 -0.99 4.13 -26.21
C GLN A 48 -0.82 2.61 -26.31
N GLY A 49 0.28 2.07 -25.79
CA GLY A 49 0.43 0.66 -25.46
C GLY A 49 -0.60 0.29 -24.40
N THR A 50 -1.74 -0.18 -24.88
CA THR A 50 -2.85 -0.77 -24.15
C THR A 50 -2.40 -1.65 -22.98
N TYR A 51 -2.33 -1.08 -21.79
CA TYR A 51 -2.64 -1.83 -20.56
C TYR A 51 -4.16 -2.01 -20.50
N SER A 52 -4.68 -2.87 -21.37
CA SER A 52 -5.88 -3.62 -21.05
C SER A 52 -5.44 -4.77 -20.15
N HIS A 53 -5.25 -4.50 -18.86
CA HIS A 53 -5.36 -5.59 -17.89
C HIS A 53 -6.81 -6.02 -17.89
N GLY A 54 -7.03 -7.29 -18.24
CA GLY A 54 -8.33 -7.89 -18.44
C GLY A 54 -9.33 -7.57 -17.34
N ASP A 55 -10.57 -7.40 -17.80
CA ASP A 55 -11.79 -7.21 -17.06
C ASP A 55 -11.90 -8.17 -15.85
N GLY A 56 -11.86 -7.65 -14.62
CA GLY A 56 -12.40 -8.28 -13.40
C GLY A 56 -11.88 -9.67 -12.97
N ALA A 57 -10.92 -10.28 -13.67
CA ALA A 57 -10.42 -11.60 -13.34
C ALA A 57 -9.49 -11.53 -12.12
N ILE A 58 -9.99 -11.99 -10.99
CA ILE A 58 -9.19 -12.16 -9.78
C ILE A 58 -8.16 -13.28 -10.02
N SER A 59 -6.91 -13.12 -9.57
CA SER A 59 -5.92 -14.20 -9.70
C SER A 59 -6.25 -15.33 -8.72
N LEU A 60 -5.95 -16.59 -9.10
CA LEU A 60 -6.12 -17.74 -8.20
C LEU A 60 -5.37 -17.55 -6.87
N GLN A 61 -4.14 -17.03 -6.94
CA GLN A 61 -3.36 -16.66 -5.77
C GLN A 61 -4.09 -15.68 -4.85
N LYS A 62 -4.80 -14.71 -5.45
CA LYS A 62 -5.56 -13.74 -4.67
C LYS A 62 -6.76 -14.41 -4.00
N LEU A 63 -7.50 -15.26 -4.70
CA LEU A 63 -8.59 -16.04 -4.10
C LEU A 63 -8.11 -16.92 -2.95
N GLU A 64 -6.98 -17.60 -3.12
CA GLU A 64 -6.36 -18.42 -2.07
C GLU A 64 -5.92 -17.60 -0.86
N SER A 65 -5.68 -16.30 -1.02
CA SER A 65 -5.38 -15.38 0.08
C SER A 65 -6.62 -14.92 0.84
N LEU A 66 -7.83 -15.12 0.31
CA LEU A 66 -9.06 -14.68 0.97
C LEU A 66 -9.53 -15.70 2.01
N VAL A 67 -10.03 -15.19 3.13
CA VAL A 67 -10.67 -15.96 4.19
C VAL A 67 -12.15 -16.09 3.86
N ILE A 68 -12.60 -17.34 3.72
CA ILE A 68 -14.02 -17.66 3.63
C ILE A 68 -14.55 -17.83 5.07
N PRO A 69 -15.60 -17.09 5.48
CA PRO A 69 -16.18 -17.26 6.81
C PRO A 69 -16.77 -18.67 7.01
N ASP A 70 -16.34 -19.34 8.06
CA ASP A 70 -16.83 -20.67 8.43
C ASP A 70 -18.27 -20.56 8.99
N ALA A 71 -19.25 -21.23 8.36
CA ALA A 71 -20.66 -21.09 8.72
C ALA A 71 -21.00 -21.53 10.16
N ASN A 72 -20.24 -22.48 10.71
CA ASN A 72 -20.46 -23.05 12.04
C ASN A 72 -19.43 -22.56 13.09
N LEU A 73 -18.70 -21.49 12.80
CA LEU A 73 -17.73 -20.93 13.74
C LEU A 73 -18.47 -20.33 14.95
N THR A 74 -18.16 -20.85 16.13
CA THR A 74 -18.56 -20.29 17.40
C THR A 74 -17.35 -19.68 18.08
N CYS A 75 -17.48 -18.43 18.51
CA CYS A 75 -16.42 -17.68 19.17
C CYS A 75 -16.90 -17.26 20.56
N ALA A 76 -15.97 -17.19 21.52
CA ALA A 76 -16.26 -16.56 22.79
C ALA A 76 -16.64 -15.08 22.57
N GLU A 77 -17.49 -14.54 23.45
CA GLU A 77 -17.81 -13.12 23.42
C GLU A 77 -16.53 -12.30 23.67
N HIS A 78 -16.24 -11.36 22.76
CA HIS A 78 -15.12 -10.45 22.89
C HIS A 78 -15.64 -9.02 23.06
N ARG A 79 -15.18 -8.33 24.09
CA ARG A 79 -15.51 -6.92 24.32
C ARG A 79 -14.29 -6.08 24.08
N PHE A 80 -14.42 -5.12 23.18
CA PHE A 80 -13.45 -4.05 23.07
C PHE A 80 -13.42 -3.22 24.36
N GLY A 81 -12.30 -2.54 24.58
CA GLY A 81 -12.27 -1.39 25.47
C GLY A 81 -13.06 -0.22 24.85
N ALA A 82 -12.55 1.00 24.98
CA ALA A 82 -13.15 2.12 24.27
C ALA A 82 -12.75 2.14 22.78
N VAL A 83 -13.66 2.66 21.96
CA VAL A 83 -13.51 2.84 20.52
C VAL A 83 -13.57 4.33 20.22
N HIS A 84 -12.54 4.86 19.58
CA HIS A 84 -12.37 6.29 19.34
C HIS A 84 -12.28 6.59 17.85
N ILE A 85 -13.20 7.39 17.34
CA ILE A 85 -13.14 7.87 15.95
C ILE A 85 -12.18 9.05 15.91
N LEU A 86 -11.06 8.89 15.21
CA LEU A 86 -10.08 9.97 14.99
C LEU A 86 -10.46 10.85 13.80
N SER A 87 -10.83 10.21 12.69
CA SER A 87 -11.29 10.87 11.48
C SER A 87 -12.52 10.16 10.94
N ARG A 88 -13.41 10.91 10.28
CA ARG A 88 -14.58 10.38 9.57
C ARG A 88 -14.32 10.20 8.08
N GLU A 89 -13.38 10.95 7.53
CA GLU A 89 -13.02 10.90 6.11
C GLU A 89 -11.50 11.12 5.94
N PRO A 90 -10.72 10.08 5.60
CA PRO A 90 -11.10 8.66 5.69
C PRO A 90 -11.57 8.30 7.10
N LEU A 91 -12.42 7.28 7.22
CA LEU A 91 -12.76 6.74 8.53
C LEU A 91 -11.49 6.16 9.14
N VAL A 92 -11.07 6.69 10.29
CA VAL A 92 -9.93 6.20 11.09
C VAL A 92 -10.41 6.00 12.51
N VAL A 93 -10.28 4.77 13.00
CA VAL A 93 -10.78 4.37 14.32
C VAL A 93 -9.68 3.71 15.12
N TYR A 94 -9.48 4.16 16.35
CA TYR A 94 -8.64 3.50 17.32
C TYR A 94 -9.50 2.58 18.19
N VAL A 95 -9.07 1.32 18.35
CA VAL A 95 -9.80 0.29 19.09
C VAL A 95 -8.91 -0.21 20.22
N GLU A 96 -9.30 0.08 21.46
CA GLU A 96 -8.65 -0.48 22.64
C GLU A 96 -9.06 -1.95 22.82
N GLY A 97 -8.12 -2.82 23.13
CA GLY A 97 -8.39 -4.25 23.38
C GLY A 97 -9.05 -4.95 22.19
N PHE A 98 -8.57 -4.69 20.96
CA PHE A 98 -9.04 -5.40 19.77
C PHE A 98 -8.78 -6.91 19.87
N LEU A 99 -7.66 -7.29 20.48
CA LEU A 99 -7.31 -8.66 20.87
C LEU A 99 -7.21 -8.78 22.39
N ALA A 100 -7.66 -9.91 22.92
CA ALA A 100 -7.39 -10.27 24.31
C ALA A 100 -5.90 -10.70 24.48
N THR A 101 -5.39 -10.67 25.71
CA THR A 101 -3.98 -10.97 26.00
C THR A 101 -3.59 -12.38 25.56
N GLU A 102 -4.48 -13.34 25.80
CA GLU A 102 -4.35 -14.75 25.39
C GLU A 102 -4.32 -14.90 23.86
N GLU A 103 -5.15 -14.16 23.13
CA GLU A 103 -5.17 -14.18 21.66
C GLU A 103 -3.88 -13.60 21.09
N VAL A 104 -3.36 -12.52 21.69
CA VAL A 104 -2.05 -11.96 21.33
C VAL A 104 -0.96 -13.01 21.53
N GLY A 105 -0.96 -13.69 22.69
CA GLY A 105 0.00 -14.75 23.00
C GLY A 105 -0.03 -15.89 21.98
N GLU A 106 -1.23 -16.36 21.60
CA GLU A 106 -1.40 -17.42 20.61
C GLU A 106 -0.91 -16.99 19.23
N VAL A 107 -1.33 -15.81 18.74
CA VAL A 107 -0.90 -15.31 17.42
C VAL A 107 0.61 -15.13 17.34
N VAL A 108 1.25 -14.60 18.39
CA VAL A 108 2.71 -14.49 18.46
C VAL A 108 3.36 -15.88 18.48
N GLY A 109 2.83 -16.83 19.25
CA GLY A 109 3.33 -18.20 19.32
C GLY A 109 3.27 -18.92 17.98
N LEU A 110 2.15 -18.83 17.27
CA LEU A 110 1.95 -19.41 15.94
C LEU A 110 2.87 -18.78 14.88
N SER A 111 3.15 -17.48 14.99
CA SER A 111 3.93 -16.74 13.99
C SER A 111 5.44 -16.84 14.21
N THR A 112 5.88 -16.98 15.47
CA THR A 112 7.31 -16.93 15.84
C THR A 112 8.22 -17.88 15.05
N PRO A 113 7.89 -19.17 14.86
CA PRO A 113 8.75 -20.08 14.11
C PRO A 113 8.73 -19.84 12.59
N LEU A 114 7.83 -18.97 12.10
CA LEU A 114 7.58 -18.76 10.67
C LEU A 114 8.10 -17.42 10.14
N PHE A 115 8.71 -16.58 11.00
CA PHE A 115 9.24 -15.30 10.57
C PHE A 115 10.40 -15.47 9.58
N GLN A 116 10.26 -14.82 8.44
CA GLN A 116 11.30 -14.72 7.42
C GLN A 116 11.49 -13.25 7.02
N PRO A 117 12.67 -12.85 6.54
CA PRO A 117 12.89 -11.49 6.05
C PRO A 117 11.79 -11.06 5.07
N ALA A 118 11.24 -9.86 5.28
CA ALA A 118 10.17 -9.34 4.46
C ALA A 118 10.72 -8.75 3.16
N THR A 119 10.13 -9.19 2.05
CA THR A 119 10.39 -8.68 0.71
C THR A 119 9.49 -7.49 0.38
N VAL A 120 9.93 -6.70 -0.61
CA VAL A 120 9.16 -5.64 -1.26
C VAL A 120 8.85 -6.04 -2.69
N TRP A 121 7.66 -5.64 -3.17
CA TRP A 121 7.26 -5.84 -4.56
C TRP A 121 7.36 -4.50 -5.29
N SER A 122 8.18 -4.44 -6.34
CA SER A 122 8.35 -3.23 -7.15
C SER A 122 8.42 -3.61 -8.62
N ALA A 123 7.61 -2.96 -9.45
CA ALA A 123 7.61 -3.13 -10.91
C ALA A 123 7.50 -4.60 -11.40
N GLY A 124 6.86 -5.48 -10.63
CA GLY A 124 6.70 -6.90 -10.98
C GLY A 124 7.78 -7.84 -10.44
N GLU A 125 8.75 -7.32 -9.68
CA GLU A 125 9.81 -8.11 -9.05
C GLU A 125 9.71 -8.09 -7.53
N GLU A 126 9.85 -9.27 -6.91
CA GLU A 126 10.02 -9.43 -5.47
C GLU A 126 11.50 -9.35 -5.12
N ARG A 127 11.87 -8.44 -4.23
CA ARG A 127 13.26 -8.32 -3.77
C ARG A 127 13.36 -7.99 -2.29
N LEU A 128 14.47 -8.38 -1.69
CA LEU A 128 14.85 -7.91 -0.36
C LEU A 128 15.44 -6.50 -0.52
N ASP A 129 14.81 -5.50 0.10
CA ASP A 129 15.31 -4.13 0.13
C ASP A 129 15.08 -3.51 1.51
N THR A 130 16.14 -3.50 2.31
CA THR A 130 16.10 -2.99 3.69
C THR A 130 16.02 -1.47 3.77
N SER A 131 16.25 -0.74 2.67
CA SER A 131 16.04 0.72 2.62
C SER A 131 14.56 1.11 2.51
N VAL A 132 13.73 0.19 2.03
CA VAL A 132 12.28 0.34 1.92
C VAL A 132 11.58 -0.39 3.06
N ARG A 133 12.01 -1.61 3.36
CA ARG A 133 11.40 -2.44 4.39
C ARG A 133 12.43 -3.29 5.10
N HIS A 134 12.71 -2.94 6.34
CA HIS A 134 13.55 -3.71 7.23
C HIS A 134 12.67 -4.38 8.30
N SER A 135 12.20 -5.59 8.02
CA SER A 135 11.32 -6.35 8.93
C SER A 135 11.34 -7.82 8.57
N SER A 136 10.76 -8.66 9.44
CA SER A 136 10.39 -10.02 9.11
C SER A 136 8.86 -10.13 9.02
N LYS A 137 8.35 -11.01 8.16
CA LYS A 137 6.92 -11.34 8.03
C LYS A 137 6.69 -12.83 8.23
N ALA A 138 5.54 -13.19 8.79
CA ALA A 138 5.11 -14.57 8.96
C ALA A 138 3.62 -14.69 8.58
N PRO A 139 3.23 -15.71 7.78
CA PRO A 139 1.82 -16.05 7.69
C PRO A 139 1.34 -16.55 9.06
N VAL A 140 0.12 -16.20 9.47
CA VAL A 140 -0.45 -16.70 10.72
C VAL A 140 -1.27 -17.96 10.43
N PRO A 141 -0.88 -19.14 10.96
CA PRO A 141 -1.68 -20.36 10.87
C PRO A 141 -3.12 -20.16 11.35
N ARG A 142 -4.09 -20.70 10.61
CA ARG A 142 -5.52 -20.45 10.83
C ARG A 142 -6.11 -21.33 11.95
N SER A 143 -5.73 -21.06 13.20
CA SER A 143 -6.30 -21.71 14.40
C SER A 143 -7.77 -21.29 14.63
N HIS A 144 -8.43 -21.88 15.63
CA HIS A 144 -9.78 -21.42 16.04
C HIS A 144 -9.78 -19.94 16.48
N THR A 145 -8.80 -19.53 17.29
CA THR A 145 -8.61 -18.13 17.70
C THR A 145 -8.43 -17.20 16.51
N VAL A 146 -7.58 -17.56 15.55
CA VAL A 146 -7.35 -16.75 14.34
C VAL A 146 -8.63 -16.57 13.52
N ARG A 147 -9.45 -17.62 13.37
CA ARG A 147 -10.77 -17.53 12.72
C ARG A 147 -11.72 -16.59 13.46
N CYS A 148 -11.68 -16.59 14.79
CA CYS A 148 -12.47 -15.66 15.59
C CYS A 148 -12.02 -14.21 15.42
N ILE A 149 -10.71 -13.97 15.30
CA ILE A 149 -10.15 -12.63 14.98
C ILE A 149 -10.59 -12.17 13.59
N GLU A 150 -10.51 -13.04 12.57
CA GLU A 150 -11.00 -12.76 11.22
C GLU A 150 -12.49 -12.38 11.22
N SER A 151 -13.31 -13.16 11.93
CA SER A 151 -14.75 -12.90 12.08
C SER A 151 -15.03 -11.58 12.79
N ARG A 152 -14.26 -11.26 13.84
CA ARG A 152 -14.35 -10.00 14.59
C ARG A 152 -14.00 -8.80 13.73
N ALA A 153 -12.92 -8.87 12.94
CA ALA A 153 -12.54 -7.82 12.00
C ALA A 153 -13.61 -7.58 10.94
N ARG A 154 -14.26 -8.64 10.44
CA ARG A 154 -15.38 -8.55 9.50
C ARG A 154 -16.63 -7.94 10.14
N ALA A 155 -16.95 -8.32 11.38
CA ALA A 155 -18.09 -7.80 12.13
C ALA A 155 -17.92 -6.30 12.45
N PHE A 156 -16.70 -5.87 12.84
CA PHE A 156 -16.39 -4.46 13.09
C PHE A 156 -16.72 -3.57 11.89
N GLN A 157 -16.53 -4.09 10.68
CA GLN A 157 -16.81 -3.39 9.42
C GLN A 157 -18.29 -3.51 8.96
N GLY A 158 -19.15 -4.18 9.73
CA GLY A 158 -20.58 -4.30 9.44
C GLY A 158 -20.95 -5.37 8.41
N TRP A 159 -20.15 -6.43 8.26
CA TRP A 159 -20.45 -7.57 7.37
C TRP A 159 -20.75 -7.17 5.91
N ARG A 160 -20.00 -6.19 5.40
CA ARG A 160 -20.17 -5.66 4.03
C ARG A 160 -20.19 -6.80 2.99
N PRO A 161 -21.12 -6.76 2.02
CA PRO A 161 -21.20 -7.77 0.98
C PRO A 161 -19.94 -7.75 0.13
N PHE A 162 -19.50 -8.93 -0.33
CA PHE A 162 -18.32 -9.09 -1.17
C PHE A 162 -16.99 -8.62 -0.55
N VAL A 163 -16.96 -8.39 0.76
CA VAL A 163 -15.76 -8.02 1.51
C VAL A 163 -15.27 -9.22 2.31
N PHE A 164 -14.02 -9.60 2.08
CA PHE A 164 -13.35 -10.74 2.69
C PHE A 164 -12.09 -10.28 3.40
N VAL A 165 -11.79 -10.89 4.54
CA VAL A 165 -10.49 -10.68 5.20
C VAL A 165 -9.43 -11.45 4.42
N GLU A 166 -8.26 -10.87 4.19
CA GLU A 166 -7.10 -11.60 3.70
C GLU A 166 -6.49 -12.42 4.83
N LYS A 167 -5.94 -13.60 4.52
CA LYS A 167 -5.18 -14.42 5.47
C LYS A 167 -4.16 -13.55 6.21
N LEU A 168 -4.15 -13.68 7.53
CA LEU A 168 -3.43 -12.74 8.38
C LEU A 168 -1.91 -12.89 8.25
N TRP A 169 -1.21 -11.75 8.38
CA TRP A 169 0.24 -11.70 8.41
C TRP A 169 0.73 -11.00 9.66
N ALA A 170 1.61 -11.63 10.41
CA ALA A 170 2.37 -10.97 11.47
C ALA A 170 3.64 -10.34 10.87
N GLN A 171 4.05 -9.20 11.42
CA GLN A 171 5.30 -8.52 11.08
C GLN A 171 6.10 -8.22 12.33
N ARG A 172 7.41 -8.42 12.27
CA ARG A 172 8.35 -8.19 13.37
C ARG A 172 9.40 -7.19 12.96
N TYR A 173 9.65 -6.22 13.83
CA TYR A 173 10.61 -5.14 13.66
C TYR A 173 11.49 -5.09 14.91
N GLY A 174 12.79 -5.38 14.74
CA GLY A 174 13.82 -5.08 15.74
C GLY A 174 14.35 -3.66 15.59
N PRO A 175 15.45 -3.30 16.27
CA PRO A 175 16.10 -2.00 16.11
C PRO A 175 16.40 -1.67 14.64
N ASP A 176 16.18 -0.41 14.26
CA ASP A 176 16.23 0.13 12.89
C ASP A 176 15.23 -0.51 11.91
N GLY A 177 14.38 -1.41 12.38
CA GLY A 177 13.32 -2.02 11.60
C GLY A 177 12.23 -1.01 11.27
N HIS A 178 11.85 -0.94 9.99
CA HIS A 178 10.88 0.03 9.47
C HIS A 178 10.18 -0.47 8.22
N TYR A 179 9.12 0.23 7.81
CA TYR A 179 8.54 0.11 6.48
C TYR A 179 8.19 1.53 5.99
N THR A 180 8.83 1.97 4.92
CA THR A 180 8.66 3.31 4.36
C THR A 180 7.23 3.54 3.87
N TYR A 181 6.92 4.80 3.58
CA TYR A 181 5.55 5.19 3.28
C TYR A 181 4.99 4.51 2.04
N HIS A 182 3.80 3.95 2.17
CA HIS A 182 3.10 3.24 1.11
C HIS A 182 1.59 3.39 1.25
N TYR A 183 0.89 2.89 0.24
CA TYR A 183 -0.56 2.67 0.28
C TYR A 183 -0.81 1.16 0.33
N ASP A 184 -1.80 0.75 1.11
CA ASP A 184 -2.26 -0.64 1.10
C ASP A 184 -3.10 -0.98 -0.14
N TRP A 185 -3.61 0.04 -0.84
CA TRP A 185 -4.56 -0.10 -1.94
C TRP A 185 -3.90 -0.05 -3.34
N SER A 186 -2.60 -0.30 -3.46
CA SER A 186 -1.97 -0.42 -4.78
C SER A 186 -2.66 -1.56 -5.57
N SER A 187 -3.32 -1.23 -6.69
CA SER A 187 -4.17 -2.12 -7.54
C SER A 187 -5.69 -2.13 -7.28
N VAL A 188 -6.27 -1.07 -6.71
CA VAL A 188 -7.74 -0.95 -6.62
C VAL A 188 -8.40 -0.58 -7.95
N SER A 189 -9.56 -1.18 -8.18
CA SER A 189 -10.51 -0.85 -9.25
C SER A 189 -11.93 -0.83 -8.68
N ARG A 190 -12.91 -0.41 -9.48
CA ARG A 190 -14.33 -0.50 -9.08
C ARG A 190 -14.82 -1.92 -8.78
N LYS A 191 -14.13 -2.96 -9.26
CA LYS A 191 -14.53 -4.37 -9.10
C LYS A 191 -13.76 -5.10 -8.01
N GLN A 192 -12.59 -4.60 -7.60
CA GLN A 192 -11.77 -5.29 -6.61
C GLN A 192 -10.76 -4.37 -5.93
N GLY A 193 -10.38 -4.69 -4.69
CA GLY A 193 -9.34 -3.92 -4.00
C GLY A 193 -9.26 -4.11 -2.49
N ARG A 194 -8.11 -3.74 -1.89
CA ARG A 194 -8.00 -3.57 -0.44
C ARG A 194 -8.73 -2.30 -0.03
N ILE A 195 -9.92 -2.46 0.55
CA ILE A 195 -10.79 -1.33 0.89
C ILE A 195 -10.53 -0.77 2.29
N SER A 196 -9.94 -1.55 3.18
CA SER A 196 -9.60 -1.11 4.53
C SER A 196 -8.53 -1.99 5.15
N SER A 197 -7.94 -1.49 6.23
CA SER A 197 -6.84 -2.15 6.92
C SER A 197 -6.98 -2.00 8.44
N PHE A 198 -6.49 -3.00 9.17
CA PHE A 198 -6.13 -2.86 10.57
C PHE A 198 -4.63 -3.07 10.73
N MET A 199 -4.01 -2.23 11.56
CA MET A 199 -2.73 -2.52 12.19
C MET A 199 -3.00 -2.78 13.67
N VAL A 200 -2.83 -4.04 14.09
CA VAL A 200 -2.97 -4.47 15.48
C VAL A 200 -1.57 -4.69 16.06
N TRP A 201 -1.29 -4.19 17.26
CA TRP A 201 0.01 -4.40 17.89
C TRP A 201 -0.01 -5.65 18.77
N LEU A 202 0.80 -6.64 18.43
CA LEU A 202 0.99 -7.89 19.19
C LEU A 202 2.14 -7.78 20.21
N GLY A 203 3.13 -6.95 19.92
CA GLY A 203 4.25 -6.64 20.79
C GLY A 203 4.60 -5.16 20.68
N SER A 204 4.74 -4.50 21.83
CA SER A 204 4.94 -3.06 21.93
C SER A 204 6.20 -2.70 22.74
N GLU A 205 7.09 -3.67 22.96
CA GLU A 205 8.18 -3.55 23.92
C GLU A 205 9.35 -2.85 23.24
N CYS A 206 9.09 -1.62 22.83
CA CYS A 206 9.93 -0.82 21.96
C CYS A 206 9.81 0.68 22.24
N THR A 207 10.82 1.43 21.79
CA THR A 207 10.73 2.89 21.61
C THR A 207 10.73 3.19 20.11
N GLY A 208 10.07 4.28 19.71
CA GLY A 208 9.76 4.53 18.30
C GLY A 208 8.77 3.51 17.75
N GLY A 209 8.91 3.09 16.49
CA GLY A 209 8.07 2.06 15.89
C GLY A 209 6.62 2.49 15.62
N GLY A 210 6.27 3.76 15.77
CA GLY A 210 4.91 4.25 15.56
C GLY A 210 4.39 4.01 14.13
N THR A 211 3.06 3.94 13.98
CA THR A 211 2.42 3.92 12.66
C THR A 211 2.05 5.35 12.29
N HIS A 212 2.69 5.92 11.28
CA HIS A 212 2.58 7.33 10.94
C HIS A 212 1.77 7.56 9.67
N PHE A 213 0.76 8.43 9.78
CA PHE A 213 -0.04 8.96 8.68
C PHE A 213 0.21 10.47 8.59
N PRO A 214 1.04 10.95 7.64
CA PRO A 214 1.44 12.35 7.59
C PRO A 214 0.32 13.27 7.08
N ARG A 215 -0.68 12.71 6.40
CA ARG A 215 -1.78 13.45 5.78
C ARG A 215 -3.10 13.38 6.57
N ILE A 216 -3.14 12.63 7.67
CA ILE A 216 -4.29 12.61 8.58
C ILE A 216 -4.03 13.62 9.68
N LYS A 217 -4.95 14.59 9.85
CA LYS A 217 -4.80 15.66 10.84
C LYS A 217 -4.61 15.07 12.25
N ARG A 218 -3.61 15.56 12.97
CA ARG A 218 -3.40 15.22 14.39
C ARG A 218 -4.61 15.66 15.22
N PRO A 219 -5.10 14.82 16.15
CA PRO A 219 -6.16 15.24 17.06
C PRO A 219 -5.65 16.29 18.05
N GLU A 220 -6.50 17.25 18.42
CA GLU A 220 -6.14 18.39 19.29
C GLU A 220 -6.25 18.04 20.80
N GLY A 221 -7.14 17.12 21.17
CA GLY A 221 -7.38 16.75 22.57
C GLY A 221 -6.22 15.97 23.19
N ARG A 222 -5.77 16.38 24.39
CA ARG A 222 -4.66 15.72 25.10
C ARG A 222 -4.95 14.28 25.52
N GLU A 223 -6.23 13.90 25.55
CA GLU A 223 -6.70 12.54 25.81
C GLU A 223 -6.14 11.56 24.77
N TRP A 224 -5.90 12.03 23.54
CA TRP A 224 -5.29 11.27 22.46
C TRP A 224 -3.82 10.97 22.71
N CYS A 225 -3.12 11.74 23.53
CA CYS A 225 -1.70 11.54 23.81
C CYS A 225 -1.40 10.21 24.49
N ARG A 226 -2.42 9.44 24.92
CA ARG A 226 -2.23 8.05 25.33
C ARG A 226 -2.06 7.10 24.14
N PHE A 227 -2.66 7.40 22.99
CA PHE A 227 -2.69 6.56 21.78
C PHE A 227 -1.78 7.05 20.67
N VAL A 228 -1.58 8.37 20.57
CA VAL A 228 -0.76 9.01 19.53
C VAL A 228 0.38 9.79 20.15
N GLU A 229 1.46 10.00 19.39
CA GLU A 229 2.52 10.91 19.80
C GLU A 229 2.00 12.34 19.75
N CYS A 230 2.00 12.98 20.91
CA CYS A 230 1.82 14.42 21.03
C CYS A 230 3.20 15.03 21.19
N GLY A 231 3.56 15.99 20.34
CA GLY A 231 4.82 16.72 20.48
C GLY A 231 4.95 17.28 21.91
N ASP A 232 6.14 17.14 22.49
CA ASP A 232 6.50 17.68 23.80
C ASP A 232 7.10 19.09 23.72
N GLY A 233 7.10 19.69 22.52
CA GLY A 233 7.70 21.00 22.23
C GLY A 233 9.22 20.99 22.08
N HIS A 234 9.88 19.82 22.14
CA HIS A 234 11.34 19.69 22.14
C HIS A 234 11.92 18.92 20.95
N GLY A 235 11.10 18.48 19.99
CA GLY A 235 11.51 17.81 18.75
C GLY A 235 10.84 18.37 17.49
N GLU A 236 11.31 17.96 16.31
CA GLU A 236 10.61 18.23 15.05
C GLU A 236 9.18 17.66 15.11
N GLU A 237 8.18 18.54 15.06
CA GLU A 237 6.80 18.09 14.95
C GLU A 237 6.59 17.43 13.58
N LYS A 238 6.47 16.10 13.58
CA LYS A 238 6.06 15.36 12.38
C LYS A 238 4.64 15.76 12.00
N GLU A 239 4.44 16.20 10.76
CA GLU A 239 3.09 16.45 10.24
C GLU A 239 2.20 15.21 10.39
N GLY A 240 0.90 15.42 10.62
CA GLY A 240 -0.07 14.35 10.77
C GLY A 240 -0.02 13.61 12.11
N VAL A 241 -0.41 12.32 12.10
CA VAL A 241 -0.62 11.51 13.30
C VAL A 241 0.28 10.28 13.35
N VAL A 242 0.99 10.08 14.47
CA VAL A 242 1.75 8.87 14.75
C VAL A 242 1.04 8.08 15.84
N PHE A 243 0.50 6.92 15.50
CA PHE A 243 -0.07 6.00 16.49
C PHE A 243 1.04 5.22 17.19
N LYS A 244 1.00 5.24 18.53
CA LYS A 244 1.94 4.51 19.37
C LYS A 244 1.60 3.01 19.37
N PRO A 245 2.61 2.12 19.33
CA PRO A 245 2.38 0.70 19.56
C PRO A 245 1.82 0.47 20.96
N VAL A 246 0.63 -0.11 21.05
CA VAL A 246 0.03 -0.52 22.32
C VAL A 246 -0.51 -1.93 22.16
N LYS A 247 0.12 -2.89 22.85
CA LYS A 247 -0.22 -4.31 22.74
C LYS A 247 -1.72 -4.57 22.93
N GLY A 248 -2.30 -5.37 22.03
CA GLY A 248 -3.72 -5.73 22.00
C GLY A 248 -4.62 -4.68 21.33
N ASN A 249 -4.17 -3.43 21.19
CA ASN A 249 -4.94 -2.38 20.52
C ASN A 249 -4.75 -2.43 19.00
N ALA A 250 -5.65 -1.75 18.29
CA ALA A 250 -5.60 -1.62 16.85
C ALA A 250 -5.90 -0.19 16.40
N VAL A 251 -5.33 0.18 15.25
CA VAL A 251 -5.87 1.26 14.42
C VAL A 251 -6.47 0.65 13.16
N TYR A 252 -7.70 1.07 12.85
CA TYR A 252 -8.44 0.76 11.64
C TYR A 252 -8.51 1.99 10.74
N TRP A 253 -8.42 1.80 9.42
CA TRP A 253 -8.73 2.86 8.47
C TRP A 253 -9.34 2.33 7.16
N GLU A 254 -10.18 3.15 6.53
CA GLU A 254 -10.66 2.94 5.16
C GLU A 254 -9.61 3.44 4.15
N ASN A 255 -9.35 2.62 3.14
CA ASN A 255 -8.41 2.91 2.05
C ASN A 255 -9.10 3.54 0.84
N ILE A 256 -10.40 3.27 0.63
CA ILE A 256 -11.12 3.61 -0.60
C ILE A 256 -12.35 4.47 -0.31
N ARG A 257 -12.55 5.52 -1.12
CA ARG A 257 -13.71 6.41 -1.13
C ARG A 257 -14.95 5.71 -1.71
N PRO A 258 -16.16 6.21 -1.42
CA PRO A 258 -17.39 5.66 -2.03
C PRO A 258 -17.40 5.67 -3.56
N ASP A 259 -16.65 6.56 -4.21
CA ASP A 259 -16.52 6.63 -5.67
C ASP A 259 -15.51 5.62 -6.27
N GLY A 260 -14.83 4.85 -5.42
CA GLY A 260 -13.84 3.84 -5.78
C GLY A 260 -12.40 4.36 -5.89
N THR A 261 -12.14 5.64 -5.63
CA THR A 261 -10.79 6.20 -5.59
C THR A 261 -10.11 5.96 -4.24
N GLY A 262 -8.78 5.92 -4.20
CA GLY A 262 -8.04 5.77 -2.95
C GLY A 262 -8.02 7.06 -2.13
N TYR A 263 -8.05 6.93 -0.80
CA TYR A 263 -7.71 8.05 0.08
C TYR A 263 -6.20 8.30 0.03
N ASP A 264 -5.80 9.45 -0.48
CA ASP A 264 -4.41 9.90 -0.44
C ASP A 264 -3.91 10.11 1.01
N GLU A 265 -4.85 10.32 1.93
CA GLU A 265 -4.62 10.50 3.35
C GLU A 265 -4.19 9.20 4.03
N SER A 266 -4.51 8.03 3.46
CA SER A 266 -4.11 6.72 3.99
C SER A 266 -2.66 6.34 3.67
N TRP A 267 -1.88 7.23 3.05
CA TRP A 267 -0.45 7.07 2.89
C TRP A 267 0.22 6.95 4.26
N HIS A 268 0.93 5.86 4.53
CA HIS A 268 1.41 5.59 5.88
C HIS A 268 2.69 4.77 5.92
N ALA A 269 3.40 4.85 7.06
CA ALA A 269 4.64 4.15 7.31
C ALA A 269 4.66 3.49 8.70
N GLY A 270 5.45 2.43 8.83
CA GLY A 270 5.96 1.98 10.12
C GLY A 270 7.29 2.66 10.39
N LEU A 271 7.30 3.62 11.32
CA LEU A 271 8.51 4.36 11.69
C LEU A 271 9.57 3.42 12.28
N PRO A 272 10.87 3.79 12.22
CA PRO A 272 11.94 3.00 12.79
C PRO A 272 11.71 2.69 14.28
N VAL A 273 11.90 1.43 14.65
CA VAL A 273 12.06 1.02 16.04
C VAL A 273 13.45 1.46 16.50
N LEU A 274 13.52 2.26 17.56
CA LEU A 274 14.79 2.79 18.08
C LEU A 274 15.45 1.82 19.07
N SER A 275 14.65 1.12 19.86
CA SER A 275 15.10 0.07 20.77
C SER A 275 14.01 -0.96 20.99
N GLY A 276 14.38 -2.19 21.34
CA GLY A 276 13.42 -3.26 21.64
C GLY A 276 12.81 -3.90 20.40
N GLU A 277 11.56 -4.37 20.50
CA GLU A 277 10.87 -5.07 19.42
C GLU A 277 9.40 -4.66 19.29
N LYS A 278 8.97 -4.41 18.05
CA LYS A 278 7.56 -4.26 17.68
C LYS A 278 7.11 -5.49 16.91
N ILE A 279 5.95 -6.04 17.28
CA ILE A 279 5.25 -7.03 16.47
C ILE A 279 3.88 -6.46 16.09
N GLY A 280 3.61 -6.36 14.79
CA GLY A 280 2.31 -5.97 14.23
C GLY A 280 1.57 -7.15 13.60
N LEU A 281 0.26 -7.04 13.47
CA LEU A 281 -0.61 -7.94 12.74
C LEU A 281 -1.41 -7.08 11.74
N ASN A 282 -1.22 -7.35 10.46
CA ASN A 282 -2.01 -6.71 9.42
C ASN A 282 -3.24 -7.54 9.12
N ILE A 283 -4.39 -6.86 9.13
CA ILE A 283 -5.67 -7.43 8.71
C ILE A 283 -6.18 -6.57 7.55
N TRP A 284 -6.00 -7.06 6.33
CA TRP A 284 -6.52 -6.38 5.14
C TRP A 284 -7.89 -6.91 4.78
N SER A 285 -8.79 -6.01 4.38
CA SER A 285 -10.09 -6.38 3.86
C SER A 285 -10.15 -6.12 2.36
N TRP A 286 -10.42 -7.17 1.60
CA TRP A 286 -10.51 -7.17 0.15
C TRP A 286 -11.96 -7.18 -0.31
N PHE A 287 -12.33 -6.19 -1.10
CA PHE A 287 -13.56 -6.20 -1.88
C PHE A 287 -13.36 -6.98 -3.18
N GLN A 288 -14.29 -7.87 -3.51
CA GLN A 288 -14.33 -8.58 -4.79
C GLN A 288 -15.76 -8.65 -5.31
N ASP A 289 -16.12 -7.74 -6.20
CA ASP A 289 -17.48 -7.63 -6.75
C ASP A 289 -17.98 -8.96 -7.31
N GLY A 290 -19.19 -9.34 -6.90
CA GLY A 290 -19.88 -10.55 -7.36
C GLY A 290 -19.26 -11.89 -6.93
N TYR A 291 -18.15 -11.91 -6.17
CA TYR A 291 -17.55 -13.18 -5.76
C TYR A 291 -18.39 -13.90 -4.70
N VAL A 292 -18.82 -15.11 -5.04
CA VAL A 292 -19.52 -16.03 -4.15
C VAL A 292 -18.62 -17.24 -3.93
N PRO A 293 -18.16 -17.49 -2.69
CA PRO A 293 -17.36 -18.66 -2.39
C PRO A 293 -18.12 -19.96 -2.72
N PRO A 294 -17.45 -21.01 -3.21
CA PRO A 294 -18.06 -22.32 -3.36
C PRO A 294 -18.65 -22.79 -2.03
N LYS A 295 -19.83 -23.42 -2.06
CA LYS A 295 -20.35 -24.10 -0.88
C LYS A 295 -19.39 -25.24 -0.54
N GLU A 296 -19.00 -25.37 0.73
CA GLU A 296 -18.26 -26.55 1.17
C GLU A 296 -19.12 -27.79 0.89
N GLU A 297 -18.72 -28.58 -0.12
CA GLU A 297 -19.22 -29.94 -0.25
C GLU A 297 -18.68 -30.72 0.95
N LYS A 298 -19.57 -31.32 1.74
CA LYS A 298 -19.19 -32.28 2.75
C LYS A 298 -18.39 -33.36 2.05
N ARG A 299 -17.06 -33.36 2.27
CA ARG A 299 -16.26 -34.55 1.99
C ARG A 299 -16.68 -35.57 3.02
N ASP A 300 -17.64 -36.41 2.65
CA ASP A 300 -17.91 -37.67 3.34
C ASP A 300 -16.60 -38.46 3.26
N VAL A 301 -15.83 -38.42 4.33
CA VAL A 301 -14.70 -39.32 4.51
C VAL A 301 -15.31 -40.66 4.84
N GLU A 302 -15.55 -41.45 3.79
CA GLU A 302 -15.71 -42.90 3.91
C GLU A 302 -14.41 -43.42 4.57
N MET A 303 -14.49 -43.74 5.86
CA MET A 303 -13.48 -44.57 6.50
C MET A 303 -13.76 -46.01 6.08
N ASP A 304 -12.93 -46.52 5.17
CA ASP A 304 -12.71 -47.94 4.95
C ASP A 304 -11.53 -48.42 5.81
#